data_AF-A0A4S1EP26-F1
#
_entry.id   AF-A0A4S1EP26-F1
#
_cell.length_a   1.000
_cell.length_b   1.000
_cell.length_c   1.000
_cell.angle_alpha   90.00
_cell.angle_beta   90.00
_cell.angle_gamma   90.00
#
_symmetry.space_group_name_H-M   'P 1'
#
loop_
_entity.id
_entity.type
_entity.pdbx_description
1 polymer ?
#
loop_
_entity_poly.entity_id
_entity_poly.type
_entity_poly.pdbx_seq_one_letter_code
_entity_poly.pdbx_strand_id
1 'polypeptide(L)'
;KIFVLQDEVIGRIVEALSVRLTEGEKAQIARLPTRNLEAYDFYIRAEQNAYTVDFRPLGEALSLYQKAIKLDPAFADAYSGYARATVDVLGF
;
A
#
# COMPACT_ATOMS: atom_id res chain seq x y z
N LYS A 1 -19.15 19.04 -1.13
CA LYS A 1 -17.72 19.04 -1.54
C LYS A 1 -16.88 18.87 -0.28
N ILE A 2 -16.41 17.65 0.01
CA ILE A 2 -15.80 17.24 1.30
C ILE A 2 -14.24 17.25 1.24
N PHE A 3 -13.66 17.53 0.07
CA PHE A 3 -12.23 17.31 -0.20
C PHE A 3 -11.26 18.37 0.35
N VAL A 4 -11.72 19.55 0.77
CA VAL A 4 -10.79 20.61 1.21
C VAL A 4 -10.30 20.40 2.64
N LEU A 5 -11.14 19.81 3.50
CA LEU A 5 -10.78 19.56 4.90
C LEU A 5 -9.80 18.39 5.06
N GLN A 6 -9.85 17.41 4.15
CA GLN A 6 -8.99 16.23 4.22
C GLN A 6 -7.55 16.54 3.79
N ASP A 7 -7.38 17.40 2.78
CA ASP A 7 -6.05 17.84 2.33
C ASP A 7 -5.33 18.68 3.39
N GLU A 8 -6.05 19.51 4.16
CA GLU A 8 -5.45 20.26 5.27
C GLU A 8 -4.99 19.35 6.41
N VAL A 9 -5.76 18.30 6.73
CA VAL A 9 -5.38 17.34 7.78
C VAL A 9 -4.15 16.53 7.34
N ILE A 10 -4.11 16.05 6.10
CA ILE A 10 -2.95 15.35 5.55
C ILE A 10 -1.73 16.29 5.52
N GLY A 11 -1.90 17.53 5.08
CA GLY A 11 -0.84 18.54 5.06
C GLY A 11 -0.27 18.81 6.44
N ARG A 12 -1.12 18.98 7.46
CA ARG A 12 -0.70 19.18 8.85
C ARG A 12 -0.04 17.95 9.47
N ILE A 13 -0.46 16.74 9.10
CA ILE A 13 0.19 15.51 9.55
C ILE A 13 1.59 15.38 8.92
N VAL A 14 1.72 15.64 7.62
CA VAL A 14 3.01 15.62 6.91
C VAL A 14 3.94 16.71 7.45
N GLU A 15 3.42 17.89 7.75
CA GLU A 15 4.19 19.00 8.33
C GLU A 15 4.62 18.69 9.78
N ALA A 16 3.70 18.19 10.61
CA ALA A 16 4.01 17.77 11.98
C ALA A 16 5.05 16.62 12.01
N LEU A 17 4.99 15.69 11.06
CA LEU A 17 5.97 14.63 10.88
C LEU A 17 7.30 15.14 10.29
N SER A 18 7.30 16.27 9.58
CA SER A 18 8.51 16.87 9.01
C SER A 18 9.31 17.69 10.03
N VAL A 19 8.70 18.08 11.16
CA VAL A 19 9.36 18.80 12.24
C VAL A 19 10.23 17.84 13.06
N ARG A 20 11.52 17.81 12.71
CA ARG A 20 12.63 17.12 13.40
C ARG A 20 12.37 15.65 13.74
N LEU A 21 12.27 14.85 12.69
CA LEU A 21 12.43 13.40 12.79
C LEU A 21 13.78 13.06 13.45
N THR A 22 13.73 12.28 14.53
CA THR A 22 14.90 11.64 15.10
C THR A 22 15.55 10.71 14.07
N GLU A 23 16.84 10.38 14.25
CA GLU A 23 17.51 9.40 13.35
C GLU A 23 16.77 8.06 13.30
N GLY A 24 16.12 7.66 14.40
CA GLY A 24 15.25 6.49 14.45
C GLY A 24 14.01 6.60 13.58
N GLU A 25 13.30 7.73 13.61
CA GLU A 25 12.11 7.95 12.78
C GLU A 25 12.45 8.13 11.30
N LYS A 26 13.59 8.74 10.98
CA LYS A 26 14.10 8.77 9.59
C LYS A 26 14.39 7.36 9.08
N ALA A 27 15.01 6.52 9.91
CA ALA A 27 15.24 5.12 9.57
C ALA A 27 13.93 4.35 9.40
N GLN A 28 12.90 4.66 10.20
CA GLN A 28 11.59 4.05 10.10
C GLN A 28 10.86 4.48 8.81
N ILE A 29 10.91 5.76 8.44
CA ILE A 29 10.35 6.27 7.18
C ILE A 29 11.11 5.71 5.97
N ALA A 30 12.43 5.54 6.07
CA ALA A 30 13.22 4.90 5.03
C ALA A 30 12.88 3.41 4.85
N ARG A 31 12.32 2.77 5.89
CA ARG A 31 11.86 1.38 5.86
C ARG A 31 10.40 1.21 5.49
N LEU A 32 9.63 2.30 5.39
CA LEU A 32 8.24 2.20 4.99
C LEU A 32 8.18 1.60 3.58
N PRO A 33 7.32 0.59 3.36
CA PRO A 33 7.22 -0.09 2.06
C PRO A 33 6.85 0.85 0.90
N THR A 34 6.14 1.94 1.22
CA THR A 34 5.76 3.01 0.28
C THR A 34 5.61 4.32 1.06
N ARG A 35 5.77 5.46 0.36
CA ARG A 35 5.43 6.80 0.87
C ARG A 35 4.00 7.23 0.52
N ASN A 36 3.27 6.42 -0.25
CA ASN A 36 1.89 6.69 -0.63
C ASN A 36 0.94 5.87 0.28
N LEU A 37 0.27 6.54 1.21
CA LEU A 37 -0.64 5.89 2.16
C LEU A 37 -1.83 5.21 1.49
N GLU A 38 -2.32 5.74 0.37
CA GLU A 38 -3.40 5.12 -0.39
C GLU A 38 -2.92 3.85 -1.09
N ALA A 39 -1.68 3.86 -1.61
CA ALA A 39 -1.06 2.64 -2.14
C ALA A 39 -0.90 1.59 -1.05
N TYR A 40 -0.49 1.99 0.17
CA TYR A 40 -0.35 1.09 1.31
C TYR A 40 -1.70 0.48 1.74
N ASP A 41 -2.79 1.26 1.77
CA ASP A 41 -4.13 0.74 2.07
C ASP A 41 -4.57 -0.34 1.07
N PHE A 42 -4.41 -0.08 -0.23
CA PHE A 42 -4.71 -1.06 -1.26
C PHE A 42 -3.86 -2.32 -1.12
N TYR A 43 -2.57 -2.18 -0.80
CA TYR A 43 -1.68 -3.32 -0.54
C TYR A 43 -2.14 -4.17 0.64
N ILE A 44 -2.48 -3.57 1.79
CA ILE A 44 -2.93 -4.33 2.98
C ILE A 44 -4.24 -5.07 2.71
N ARG A 45 -5.18 -4.44 2.00
CA ARG A 45 -6.43 -5.10 1.59
C ARG A 45 -6.18 -6.24 0.61
N ALA A 46 -5.20 -6.08 -0.29
CA ALA A 46 -4.79 -7.13 -1.20
C ALA A 46 -4.22 -8.33 -0.44
N GLU A 47 -3.32 -8.11 0.52
CA GLU A 47 -2.75 -9.17 1.36
C GLU A 47 -3.85 -9.92 2.12
N GLN A 48 -4.83 -9.22 2.71
CA GLN A 48 -5.97 -9.85 3.40
C GLN A 48 -6.78 -10.77 2.48
N ASN A 49 -7.00 -10.35 1.24
CA ASN A 49 -7.70 -11.15 0.23
C ASN A 49 -6.84 -12.29 -0.32
N ALA A 50 -5.51 -12.13 -0.38
CA ALA A 50 -4.60 -13.16 -0.88
C ALA A 50 -4.40 -14.32 0.11
N TYR A 51 -4.62 -14.11 1.42
CA TYR A 51 -4.51 -15.17 2.43
C TYR A 51 -5.83 -15.85 2.78
N THR A 52 -6.95 -15.47 2.17
CA THR A 52 -8.23 -16.18 2.34
C THR A 52 -8.30 -17.40 1.40
N VAL A 53 -8.76 -18.54 1.92
CA VAL A 53 -8.68 -19.88 1.29
C VAL A 53 -9.57 -20.05 0.05
N ASP A 54 -10.45 -19.08 -0.26
CA ASP A 54 -11.37 -19.17 -1.40
C ASP A 54 -10.67 -18.61 -2.67
N PHE A 55 -10.83 -19.27 -3.82
CA PHE A 55 -10.18 -18.87 -5.07
C PHE A 55 -10.76 -17.59 -5.68
N ARG A 56 -12.01 -17.24 -5.34
CA ARG A 56 -12.66 -15.97 -5.76
C ARG A 56 -11.96 -14.70 -5.23
N PRO A 57 -11.52 -14.64 -3.96
CA PRO A 57 -10.70 -13.56 -3.40
C PRO A 57 -9.44 -13.19 -4.19
N LEU A 58 -8.82 -14.14 -4.90
CA LEU A 58 -7.54 -13.89 -5.56
C LEU A 58 -7.64 -12.88 -6.72
N GLY A 59 -8.73 -12.89 -7.49
CA GLY A 59 -8.95 -11.88 -8.55
C GLY A 59 -9.11 -10.46 -8.00
N GLU A 60 -9.74 -10.33 -6.83
CA GLU A 60 -9.86 -9.06 -6.12
C GLU A 60 -8.50 -8.63 -5.54
N ALA A 61 -7.74 -9.54 -4.96
CA ALA A 61 -6.37 -9.27 -4.48
C ALA A 61 -5.48 -8.74 -5.60
N LEU A 62 -5.46 -9.40 -6.77
CA LEU A 62 -4.70 -8.95 -7.94
C LEU A 62 -5.10 -7.54 -8.38
N SER A 63 -6.39 -7.24 -8.40
CA SER A 63 -6.90 -5.90 -8.74
C SER A 63 -6.48 -4.83 -7.73
N LEU A 64 -6.39 -5.19 -6.44
CA LEU A 64 -5.96 -4.29 -5.37
C LEU A 64 -4.45 -4.02 -5.43
N TYR A 65 -3.62 -5.04 -5.66
CA TYR A 65 -2.17 -4.83 -5.90
C TYR A 65 -1.92 -3.94 -7.11
N GLN A 66 -2.67 -4.12 -8.21
CA GLN A 66 -2.54 -3.25 -9.39
C GLN A 66 -2.86 -1.78 -9.08
N LYS A 67 -3.84 -1.51 -8.21
CA LYS A 67 -4.14 -0.15 -7.76
C LYS A 67 -2.99 0.41 -6.92
N ALA A 68 -2.43 -0.38 -6.01
CA ALA A 68 -1.26 0.02 -5.22
C ALA A 68 -0.05 0.36 -6.13
N ILE A 69 0.25 -0.50 -7.11
CA ILE A 69 1.32 -0.29 -8.09
C ILE A 69 1.09 0.95 -8.95
N LYS A 70 -0.17 1.21 -9.35
CA LYS A 70 -0.50 2.41 -10.15
C LYS A 70 -0.27 3.70 -9.36
N LEU A 71 -0.53 3.68 -8.06
CA LEU A 71 -0.36 4.82 -7.15
C LEU A 71 1.08 5.01 -6.69
N ASP A 72 1.84 3.93 -6.59
CA ASP A 72 3.29 3.95 -6.36
C ASP A 72 3.99 2.89 -7.22
N PRO A 73 4.50 3.28 -8.42
CA PRO A 73 5.20 2.36 -9.31
C PRO A 73 6.51 1.81 -8.76
N ALA A 74 7.04 2.35 -7.65
CA ALA A 74 8.25 1.86 -6.98
C ALA A 74 7.95 0.92 -5.80
N PHE A 75 6.67 0.61 -5.55
CA PHE A 75 6.24 -0.18 -4.39
C PHE A 75 6.55 -1.68 -4.56
N ALA A 76 7.78 -2.06 -4.22
CA ALA A 76 8.31 -3.42 -4.41
C ALA A 76 7.46 -4.53 -3.78
N ASP A 77 6.92 -4.30 -2.57
CA ASP A 77 6.10 -5.30 -1.87
C ASP A 77 4.78 -5.56 -2.61
N ALA A 78 4.18 -4.55 -3.24
CA ALA A 78 2.96 -4.71 -4.02
C ALA A 78 3.20 -5.57 -5.29
N TYR A 79 4.35 -5.41 -5.96
CA TYR A 79 4.74 -6.32 -7.05
C TYR A 79 4.97 -7.75 -6.56
N SER A 80 5.61 -7.90 -5.40
CA SER A 80 5.89 -9.22 -4.81
C SER A 80 4.59 -9.95 -4.45
N GLY A 81 3.64 -9.25 -3.82
CA GLY A 81 2.30 -9.78 -3.52
C GLY A 81 1.52 -10.14 -4.78
N TYR A 82 1.56 -9.29 -5.81
CA TYR A 82 0.91 -9.57 -7.10
C TYR A 82 1.46 -10.83 -7.76
N ALA A 83 2.78 -10.99 -7.81
CA ALA A 83 3.44 -12.16 -8.38
C ALA A 83 3.03 -13.44 -7.64
N ARG A 84 3.06 -13.42 -6.31
CA ARG A 84 2.63 -14.54 -5.45
C ARG A 84 1.18 -14.93 -5.74
N ALA A 85 0.26 -13.97 -5.68
CA ALA A 85 -1.15 -14.23 -5.93
C ALA A 85 -1.42 -14.71 -7.37
N THR A 86 -0.60 -14.31 -8.34
CA THR A 86 -0.75 -14.75 -9.73
C THR A 86 -0.35 -16.22 -9.90
N VAL A 87 0.68 -16.70 -9.19
CA VAL A 87 1.07 -18.11 -9.19
C VAL A 87 -0.06 -18.99 -8.63
N ASP A 88 -0.66 -18.56 -7.51
CA ASP A 88 -1.78 -19.28 -6.88
C ASP A 88 -3.02 -19.37 -7.80
N VAL A 89 -3.28 -18.34 -8.61
CA VAL A 89 -4.39 -18.33 -9.60
C VAL A 89 -4.10 -19.19 -10.82
N LEU A 90 -2.83 -19.25 -11.28
CA LEU A 90 -2.46 -19.96 -12.49
C LEU A 90 -2.19 -21.46 -12.27
N GLY A 91 -2.15 -21.93 -11.02
CA GLY A 91 -2.17 -23.36 -10.68
C GLY A 91 -0.98 -24.14 -11.24
N PHE A 92 0.24 -23.75 -10.87
CA PHE A 92 1.42 -24.62 -10.92
C PHE A 92 1.64 -25.31 -9.58
#